data_AF-A0A4Z2G0Q2-F1
#
_entry.id   AF-A0A4Z2G0Q2-F1
#
_cell.length_a   1.000
_cell.length_b   1.000
_cell.length_c   1.000
_cell.angle_alpha   90.00
_cell.angle_beta   90.00
_cell.angle_gamma   90.00
#
_symmetry.space_group_name_H-M   'P 1'
#
loop_
_entity.id
_entity.type
_entity.pdbx_description
1 polymer ?
#
loop_
_entity_poly.entity_id
_entity_poly.type
_entity_poly.pdbx_seq_one_letter_code
_entity_poly.pdbx_strand_id
1 'polypeptide(L)'
;MYLTDLAFIEEGTPNYTEDNLVNFSKMRMISHIIREIRQFQQTAYKIELQPKVAQYLLDNSFVLDEESMYEASLRIEPKVPN
;
A
#
# COMPACT_ATOMS: atom_id res chain seq x y z
N MET A 1 5.30 -3.64 -3.22
CA MET A 1 6.47 -3.26 -4.03
C MET A 1 7.27 -2.21 -3.26
N TYR A 2 7.03 -0.90 -3.43
CA TYR A 2 7.87 0.13 -2.76
C TYR A 2 7.99 0.02 -1.23
N LEU A 3 6.90 -0.30 -0.53
CA LEU A 3 6.95 -0.49 0.92
C LEU A 3 7.84 -1.68 1.31
N THR A 4 7.80 -2.75 0.51
CA THR A 4 8.63 -3.93 0.69
C THR A 4 10.11 -3.60 0.44
N ASP A 5 10.42 -2.86 -0.62
CA ASP A 5 11.80 -2.46 -0.96
C ASP A 5 12.39 -1.54 0.11
N LEU A 6 11.60 -0.61 0.64
CA LEU A 6 11.99 0.24 1.77
C LEU A 6 12.23 -0.58 3.05
N ALA A 7 11.36 -1.55 3.34
CA ALA A 7 11.54 -2.45 4.48
C ALA A 7 12.84 -3.26 4.35
N PHE A 8 13.13 -3.81 3.16
CA PHE A 8 14.39 -4.53 2.93
C PHE A 8 15.64 -3.67 3.13
N ILE A 9 15.61 -2.40 2.73
CA ILE A 9 16.74 -1.48 2.95
C ILE A 9 16.87 -1.14 4.44
N GLU A 10 15.75 -0.95 5.13
CA GLU A 10 15.74 -0.67 6.56
C GLU A 10 16.34 -1.80 7.38
N GLU A 11 15.94 -3.04 7.08
CA GLU A 11 16.41 -4.25 7.78
C GLU A 11 17.84 -4.64 7.37
N GLY A 12 18.19 -4.47 6.09
CA GLY A 12 19.45 -4.94 5.53
C GLY A 12 20.63 -3.96 5.67
N THR A 13 20.41 -2.71 6.08
CA THR A 13 21.47 -1.69 6.17
C THR A 13 21.31 -0.82 7.43
N PRO A 14 22.34 -0.64 8.26
CA PRO A 14 22.25 0.17 9.47
C PRO A 14 22.18 1.67 9.17
N ASN A 15 21.50 2.43 10.03
CA ASN A 15 21.37 3.90 9.92
C ASN A 15 22.68 4.63 10.20
N TYR A 16 23.55 4.05 11.03
CA TYR A 16 24.84 4.60 11.41
C TYR A 16 25.95 3.63 11.04
N THR A 17 27.13 4.17 10.72
CA THR A 17 28.37 3.41 10.55
C THR A 17 28.90 2.97 11.92
N GLU A 18 29.93 2.12 11.92
CA GLU A 18 30.61 1.69 13.14
C GLU A 18 31.21 2.89 13.92
N ASP A 19 31.61 3.95 13.20
CA ASP A 19 32.10 5.21 13.78
C ASP A 19 30.98 6.15 14.28
N ASN A 20 29.74 5.67 14.37
CA ASN A 20 28.55 6.44 14.78
C ASN A 20 28.24 7.65 13.88
N LEU A 21 28.63 7.59 12.59
CA LEU A 21 28.29 8.58 11.57
C LEU A 21 27.05 8.14 10.79
N VAL A 22 26.27 9.07 10.26
CA VAL A 22 25.10 8.73 9.42
C VAL A 22 25.54 7.95 8.17
N ASN A 23 24.90 6.81 7.91
CA ASN A 23 25.15 6.02 6.72
C ASN A 23 24.47 6.62 5.49
N PHE A 24 25.17 7.54 4.82
CA PHE A 24 24.66 8.18 3.62
C PHE A 24 24.45 7.23 2.43
N SER A 25 25.07 6.05 2.42
CA SER A 25 24.78 5.04 1.39
C SER A 25 23.35 4.53 1.53
N LYS A 26 22.92 4.19 2.75
CA LYS A 26 21.51 3.86 3.05
C LYS A 26 20.57 5.00 2.67
N MET A 27 20.90 6.22 3.05
CA MET A 27 20.07 7.40 2.75
C MET A 27 19.90 7.62 1.24
N ARG A 28 20.94 7.37 0.43
CA ARG A 28 20.85 7.46 -1.03
C ARG A 28 19.94 6.37 -1.62
N MET A 29 20.00 5.15 -1.09
CA MET A 29 19.12 4.06 -1.53
C MET A 29 17.65 4.38 -1.27
N ILE A 30 17.32 4.82 -0.06
CA ILE A 30 15.95 5.26 0.30
C ILE A 30 15.51 6.43 -0.58
N SER A 31 16.38 7.43 -0.77
CA SER A 31 16.09 8.60 -1.60
C SER A 31 15.77 8.23 -3.05
N HIS A 32 16.46 7.23 -3.61
CA HIS A 32 16.21 6.76 -4.96
C HIS A 32 14.76 6.28 -5.14
N ILE A 33 14.28 5.43 -4.23
CA ILE A 33 12.90 4.93 -4.23
C ILE A 33 11.89 6.07 -4.05
N ILE A 34 12.13 6.97 -3.09
CA ILE A 34 11.24 8.12 -2.86
C ILE A 34 11.14 9.00 -4.11
N ARG A 35 12.23 9.19 -4.85
CA ARG A 35 12.23 9.97 -6.10
C ARG A 35 11.34 9.34 -7.16
N GLU A 36 11.35 8.02 -7.30
CA GLU A 36 10.46 7.33 -8.24
C GLU A 36 8.98 7.49 -7.85
N ILE A 37 8.64 7.29 -6.56
CA ILE A 37 7.27 7.50 -6.07
C ILE A 37 6.80 8.92 -6.40
N ARG A 38 7.65 9.92 -6.15
CA ARG A 38 7.35 11.32 -6.47
C ARG A 38 7.16 11.54 -7.96
N GLN A 39 7.95 10.91 -8.82
CA GLN A 39 7.80 11.02 -10.26
C GLN A 39 6.40 10.56 -10.72
N PHE A 40 5.89 9.47 -10.16
CA PHE A 40 4.55 8.98 -10.49
C PHE A 40 3.42 9.82 -9.88
N GLN A 41 3.65 10.45 -8.73
CA GLN A 41 2.67 11.36 -8.12
C GLN A 41 2.58 12.73 -8.81
N GLN A 42 3.66 13.18 -9.47
CA GLN A 42 3.71 14.52 -10.09
C GLN A 42 2.78 14.68 -11.30
N THR A 43 2.50 13.60 -12.02
CA THR A 43 1.67 13.66 -13.23
C THR A 43 0.22 13.38 -12.88
N ALA A 44 -0.62 14.41 -12.95
CA ALA A 44 -2.06 14.25 -12.73
C ALA A 44 -2.72 13.44 -13.86
N TYR A 45 -3.71 12.63 -13.49
CA TYR A 45 -4.57 11.95 -14.46
C TYR A 45 -5.49 12.95 -15.17
N LYS A 46 -5.69 12.75 -16.47
CA LYS A 46 -6.68 13.49 -17.27
C LYS A 46 -8.06 12.84 -17.16
N ILE A 47 -8.56 12.71 -15.94
CA ILE A 47 -9.86 12.12 -15.63
C ILE A 47 -10.69 13.18 -14.92
N GLU A 48 -11.90 13.42 -15.41
CA GLU A 48 -12.82 14.35 -14.78
C GLU A 48 -13.48 13.70 -13.56
N LEU A 49 -13.56 14.45 -12.46
CA LEU A 49 -14.23 14.00 -11.24
C LEU A 49 -15.74 13.88 -11.50
N GLN A 50 -16.28 12.69 -11.25
CA GLN A 50 -17.72 12.43 -11.29
C GLN A 50 -18.26 12.33 -9.85
N PRO A 51 -18.97 13.35 -9.31
CA PRO A 51 -19.33 13.41 -7.90
C PRO A 51 -20.15 12.22 -7.41
N LYS A 52 -21.12 11.76 -8.21
CA LYS A 52 -21.96 10.60 -7.86
C LYS A 52 -21.15 9.30 -7.74
N VAL A 53 -20.17 9.12 -8.63
CA VAL A 53 -19.29 7.94 -8.63
C VAL A 53 -18.35 8.00 -7.44
N ALA A 54 -17.73 9.16 -7.19
CA ALA A 54 -16.85 9.35 -6.04
C ALA A 54 -17.59 9.10 -4.72
N GLN A 55 -18.81 9.61 -4.58
CA GLN A 55 -19.63 9.38 -3.38
C GLN A 55 -19.94 7.90 -3.18
N TYR A 56 -20.33 7.19 -4.24
CA TYR A 56 -20.59 5.75 -4.17
C TYR A 56 -19.34 4.95 -3.77
N LEU A 57 -18.17 5.26 -4.36
CA LEU A 57 -16.92 4.55 -4.07
C LEU A 57 -16.35 4.86 -2.68
N LEU A 58 -16.66 6.03 -2.12
CA LEU A 58 -16.18 6.45 -0.80
C LEU A 58 -17.14 6.06 0.34
N ASP A 59 -18.30 5.51 0.02
CA ASP A 59 -19.23 4.98 1.02
C ASP A 59 -18.70 3.64 1.58
N ASN A 60 -18.34 3.64 2.86
CA ASN A 60 -17.82 2.47 3.55
C ASN A 60 -18.89 1.75 4.40
N SER A 61 -20.16 2.15 4.30
CA SER A 61 -21.24 1.59 5.13
C SER A 61 -21.47 0.09 4.96
N PHE A 62 -21.07 -0.49 3.82
CA PHE A 62 -21.19 -1.91 3.50
C PHE A 62 -19.86 -2.66 3.45
N VAL A 63 -18.78 -2.06 3.96
CA VAL A 63 -17.50 -2.77 4.05
C VAL A 63 -17.64 -3.87 5.11
N LEU A 64 -17.47 -5.12 4.66
CA LEU A 64 -17.47 -6.31 5.50
C LEU A 64 -16.03 -6.72 5.82
N ASP A 65 -15.79 -7.17 7.04
CA ASP A 65 -14.56 -7.84 7.40
C ASP A 65 -14.49 -9.26 6.77
N GLU A 66 -13.31 -9.88 6.86
CA GLU A 66 -13.03 -11.18 6.26
C GLU A 66 -13.99 -12.28 6.73
N GLU A 67 -14.32 -12.32 8.03
CA GLU A 67 -15.18 -13.34 8.61
C GLU A 67 -16.62 -13.15 8.14
N SER A 68 -17.13 -11.90 8.19
CA SER A 68 -18.46 -11.55 7.70
C SER A 68 -18.63 -11.87 6.20
N MET A 69 -17.61 -11.63 5.38
CA MET A 69 -17.63 -12.00 3.95
C MET A 69 -17.67 -13.51 3.75
N TYR A 70 -16.90 -14.28 4.52
CA TYR A 70 -16.90 -15.73 4.44
C TYR A 70 -18.26 -16.31 4.84
N GLU A 71 -18.87 -15.84 5.93
CA GLU A 71 -20.21 -16.26 6.34
C GLU A 71 -21.29 -15.92 5.30
N ALA A 72 -21.23 -14.71 4.73
CA ALA A 72 -22.14 -14.30 3.66
C ALA A 72 -21.98 -15.21 2.44
N SER A 73 -20.74 -15.57 2.08
CA SER A 73 -20.45 -16.52 1.00
C SER A 73 -21.10 -17.87 1.26
N LEU A 74 -20.97 -18.43 2.48
CA LEU A 74 -21.57 -19.72 2.84
C LEU A 74 -23.10 -19.69 2.86
N ARG A 75 -23.69 -18.53 3.18
CA ARG A 75 -25.15 -18.34 3.16
C ARG A 75 -25.70 -18.32 1.74
N ILE A 76 -24.96 -17.73 0.81
CA ILE A 76 -25.34 -17.65 -0.61
C ILE A 76 -25.10 -18.99 -1.29
N GLU A 77 -23.94 -19.60 -1.07
CA GLU A 77 -23.55 -20.89 -1.61
C GLU A 77 -23.13 -21.85 -0.48
N PRO A 78 -24.09 -22.67 0.03
CA PRO A 78 -23.80 -23.63 1.08
C PRO A 78 -22.84 -24.73 0.61
N LYS A 79 -21.99 -25.21 1.51
CA LYS A 79 -21.11 -26.35 1.22
C LYS A 79 -21.95 -27.60 0.94
N VAL A 80 -21.60 -28.32 -0.12
CA VAL A 80 -22.23 -29.59 -0.45
C VAL A 80 -21.93 -30.58 0.68
N PRO A 81 -22.93 -31.28 1.24
CA PRO A 81 -22.67 -32.34 2.20
C PRO A 81 -21.91 -33.48 1.49
N ASN A 82 -20.78 -33.90 2.07
CA ASN A 82 -20.06 -35.12 1.68
C ASN A 82 -20.91 -36.37 1.96
#